data_AF-A0A3N0V6K7-F1
#
_entry.id   AF-A0A3N0V6K7-F1
#
_cell.length_a   1.000
_cell.length_b   1.000
_cell.length_c   1.000
_cell.angle_alpha   90.00
_cell.angle_beta   90.00
_cell.angle_gamma   90.00
#
_symmetry.space_group_name_H-M   'P 1'
#
loop_
_entity.id
_entity.type
_entity.pdbx_description
1 polymer ?
#
loop_
_entity_poly.entity_id
_entity_poly.type
_entity_poly.pdbx_seq_one_letter_code
_entity_poly.pdbx_strand_id
1 'polypeptide(L)'
;MDLATEARQFLRSTHKGILSTQSVRMSGYPFASVAPFVLDHQGQPLILISTLAEHTKNIQADHRVSLLAFTDADDLQAHGRLTLVGDAEQTDKEDPLLRARYLRYFPQAEQYFAMHDFYFYRILLREVRYIAGFGRMGWLQAEPMLSARSPLPAQEAGILTHMNADHGDNLRAYCQHVHGISASAVEMIGIDADGFDVRADQQVLRFNFEQPIQDAQGARAALVALAQACRA
;
A
#
# COMPACT_ATOMS: atom_id res chain seq x y z
N MET A 1 19.16 9.04 0.92
CA MET A 1 18.19 8.07 1.43
C MET A 1 18.82 6.70 1.36
N ASP A 2 18.76 5.91 2.44
CA ASP A 2 19.27 4.54 2.39
C ASP A 2 18.35 3.62 1.57
N LEU A 3 18.83 2.42 1.24
CA LEU A 3 18.08 1.48 0.39
C LEU A 3 16.77 1.01 1.04
N ALA A 4 16.74 0.91 2.37
CA ALA A 4 15.58 0.41 3.11
C ALA A 4 14.44 1.43 3.13
N THR A 5 14.76 2.69 3.38
CA THR A 5 13.82 3.81 3.32
C THR A 5 13.24 3.94 1.92
N GLU A 6 14.09 3.83 0.89
CA GLU A 6 13.62 3.90 -0.50
C GLU A 6 12.70 2.71 -0.85
N ALA A 7 13.07 1.48 -0.46
CA ALA A 7 12.24 0.29 -0.66
C ALA A 7 10.87 0.43 0.04
N ARG A 8 10.87 0.94 1.28
CA ARG A 8 9.66 1.17 2.06
C ARG A 8 8.76 2.22 1.41
N GLN A 9 9.32 3.34 0.96
CA GLN A 9 8.56 4.37 0.23
C GLN A 9 8.02 3.84 -1.10
N PHE A 10 8.81 3.05 -1.82
CA PHE A 10 8.39 2.37 -3.04
C PHE A 10 7.22 1.42 -2.79
N LEU A 11 7.27 0.60 -1.73
CA LEU A 11 6.16 -0.28 -1.38
C LEU A 11 4.88 0.52 -1.15
N ARG A 12 4.96 1.64 -0.41
CA ARG A 12 3.82 2.49 -0.08
C ARG A 12 3.22 3.25 -1.26
N SER A 13 3.96 3.44 -2.35
CA SER A 13 3.41 4.04 -3.58
C SER A 13 2.75 3.02 -4.52
N THR A 14 2.85 1.72 -4.22
CA THR A 14 2.34 0.64 -5.06
C THR A 14 1.09 -0.04 -4.47
N HIS A 15 0.15 -0.40 -5.35
CA HIS A 15 -1.15 -0.97 -4.97
C HIS A 15 -1.55 -2.20 -5.81
N LYS A 16 -0.66 -2.64 -6.70
CA LYS A 16 -0.87 -3.81 -7.56
C LYS A 16 0.45 -4.55 -7.74
N GLY A 17 0.38 -5.87 -7.85
CA GLY A 17 1.56 -6.70 -8.04
C GLY A 17 1.23 -8.06 -8.61
N ILE A 18 2.27 -8.87 -8.79
CA ILE A 18 2.16 -10.29 -9.16
C ILE A 18 2.42 -11.14 -7.93
N LEU A 19 1.40 -11.84 -7.46
CA LEU A 19 1.48 -12.84 -6.40
C LEU A 19 1.95 -14.16 -6.99
N SER A 20 3.02 -14.71 -6.44
CA SER A 20 3.54 -16.05 -6.76
C SER A 20 3.29 -17.00 -5.59
N THR A 21 2.73 -18.17 -5.89
CA THR A 21 2.32 -19.21 -4.94
C THR A 21 2.83 -20.58 -5.40
N GLN A 22 2.87 -21.58 -4.53
CA GLN A 22 3.23 -22.95 -4.91
C GLN A 22 2.03 -23.67 -5.53
N SER A 23 2.13 -24.12 -6.79
CA SER A 23 0.99 -24.73 -7.49
C SER A 23 0.64 -26.10 -6.90
N VAL A 24 -0.57 -26.22 -6.35
CA VAL A 24 -1.14 -27.52 -5.94
C VAL A 24 -1.45 -28.38 -7.16
N ARG A 25 -1.90 -27.74 -8.25
CA ARG A 25 -2.29 -28.43 -9.49
C ARG A 25 -1.10 -29.00 -10.25
N MET A 26 0.05 -28.33 -10.19
CA MET A 26 1.28 -28.75 -10.87
C MET A 26 2.44 -28.73 -9.88
N SER A 27 2.59 -29.82 -9.12
CA SER A 27 3.65 -29.96 -8.11
C SER A 27 5.03 -29.59 -8.66
N GLY A 28 5.76 -28.76 -7.92
CA GLY A 28 7.10 -28.27 -8.28
C GLY A 28 7.12 -27.01 -9.14
N TYR A 29 5.96 -26.54 -9.65
CA TYR A 29 5.86 -25.29 -10.41
C TYR A 29 5.31 -24.15 -9.53
N PRO A 30 5.88 -22.93 -9.61
CA PRO A 30 5.23 -21.75 -9.07
C PRO A 30 4.04 -21.33 -9.96
N PHE A 31 3.03 -20.70 -9.36
CA PHE A 31 1.89 -20.12 -10.05
C PHE A 31 1.82 -18.62 -9.76
N ALA A 32 1.76 -17.81 -10.82
CA ALA A 32 1.71 -16.35 -10.74
C ALA A 32 0.31 -15.84 -11.10
N SER A 33 -0.19 -14.87 -10.33
CA SER A 33 -1.46 -14.19 -10.59
C SER A 33 -1.42 -12.72 -10.19
N VAL A 34 -2.20 -11.87 -10.87
CA VAL A 34 -2.35 -10.46 -10.50
C VAL A 34 -3.06 -10.34 -9.15
N ALA A 35 -2.54 -9.48 -8.27
CA ALA A 35 -3.14 -9.18 -6.98
C ALA A 35 -3.14 -7.67 -6.71
N PRO A 36 -4.31 -7.00 -6.68
CA PRO A 36 -4.47 -5.70 -6.06
C PRO A 36 -4.28 -5.82 -4.55
N PHE A 37 -3.53 -4.90 -3.96
CA PHE A 37 -3.27 -4.89 -2.52
C PHE A 37 -3.29 -3.47 -1.96
N VAL A 38 -3.57 -3.37 -0.67
CA VAL A 38 -3.24 -2.20 0.14
C VAL A 38 -2.23 -2.62 1.20
N LEU A 39 -1.57 -1.67 1.84
CA LEU A 39 -0.82 -1.96 3.05
C LEU A 39 -1.72 -1.71 4.27
N ASP A 40 -1.62 -2.59 5.27
CA ASP A 40 -2.06 -2.23 6.61
C ASP A 40 -1.12 -1.18 7.23
N HIS A 41 -1.50 -0.65 8.39
CA HIS A 41 -0.70 0.40 9.03
C HIS A 41 0.66 -0.08 9.55
N GLN A 42 0.87 -1.39 9.68
CA GLN A 42 2.17 -1.95 10.01
C GLN A 42 3.04 -2.15 8.76
N GLY A 43 2.54 -1.88 7.56
CA GLY A 43 3.27 -2.04 6.30
C GLY A 43 3.17 -3.43 5.68
N GLN A 44 2.26 -4.28 6.17
CA GLN A 44 2.05 -5.62 5.61
C GLN A 44 1.06 -5.54 4.44
N PRO A 45 1.33 -6.17 3.28
CA PRO A 45 0.38 -6.26 2.19
C PRO A 45 -0.89 -7.02 2.59
N LEU A 46 -2.03 -6.46 2.21
CA LEU A 46 -3.36 -7.04 2.39
C LEU A 46 -4.03 -7.22 1.02
N ILE A 47 -4.36 -8.47 0.69
CA ILE A 47 -5.07 -8.85 -0.54
C ILE A 47 -6.46 -9.37 -0.20
N LEU A 48 -7.44 -9.13 -1.07
CA LEU A 48 -8.80 -9.66 -0.95
C LEU A 48 -9.01 -10.70 -2.06
N ILE A 49 -9.11 -11.97 -1.68
CA ILE A 49 -9.09 -13.10 -2.62
C ILE A 49 -10.22 -14.10 -2.34
N SER A 50 -10.75 -14.70 -3.41
CA SER A 50 -11.80 -15.74 -3.32
C SER A 50 -11.19 -17.10 -2.97
N THR A 51 -11.86 -17.91 -2.15
CA THR A 51 -11.51 -19.31 -1.87
C THR A 51 -11.60 -20.21 -3.11
N LEU A 52 -12.28 -19.77 -4.17
CA LEU A 52 -12.36 -20.49 -5.44
C LEU A 52 -11.12 -20.28 -6.32
N ALA A 53 -10.34 -19.23 -6.08
CA ALA A 53 -9.18 -18.88 -6.88
C ALA A 53 -8.01 -19.86 -6.68
N GLU A 54 -7.25 -20.13 -7.75
CA GLU A 54 -6.10 -21.06 -7.69
C GLU A 54 -5.03 -20.61 -6.69
N HIS A 55 -4.72 -19.30 -6.63
CA HIS A 55 -3.76 -18.78 -5.64
C HIS A 55 -4.22 -19.00 -4.20
N THR A 56 -5.52 -19.02 -3.92
CA THR A 56 -6.04 -19.23 -2.56
C THR A 56 -5.93 -20.70 -2.16
N LYS A 57 -6.26 -21.62 -3.08
CA LYS A 57 -6.02 -23.06 -2.88
C LYS A 57 -4.53 -23.35 -2.66
N ASN A 58 -3.67 -22.67 -3.42
CA ASN A 58 -2.22 -22.77 -3.27
C ASN A 58 -1.77 -22.29 -1.88
N ILE A 59 -2.24 -21.11 -1.44
CA ILE A 59 -1.93 -20.55 -0.10
C ILE A 59 -2.40 -21.49 1.03
N GLN A 60 -3.59 -22.10 0.88
CA GLN A 60 -4.12 -23.03 1.87
C GLN A 60 -3.27 -24.30 2.01
N ALA A 61 -2.61 -24.75 0.94
CA ALA A 61 -1.70 -25.88 0.98
C ALA A 61 -0.28 -25.49 1.43
N ASP A 62 0.18 -24.31 1.03
CA ASP A 62 1.47 -23.74 1.40
C ASP A 62 1.37 -22.21 1.45
N HIS A 63 1.41 -21.68 2.67
CA HIS A 63 1.25 -20.25 2.92
C HIS A 63 2.44 -19.38 2.47
N ARG A 64 3.57 -19.97 2.03
CA ARG A 64 4.75 -19.21 1.60
C ARG A 64 4.50 -18.61 0.23
N VAL A 65 4.58 -17.29 0.15
CA VAL A 65 4.31 -16.52 -1.08
C VAL A 65 5.40 -15.50 -1.35
N SER A 66 5.44 -15.02 -2.59
CA SER A 66 6.08 -13.75 -2.91
C SER A 66 5.14 -12.82 -3.67
N LEU A 67 5.28 -11.52 -3.44
CA LEU A 67 4.54 -10.48 -4.15
C LEU A 67 5.53 -9.52 -4.82
N LEU A 68 5.51 -9.47 -6.14
CA LEU A 68 6.29 -8.51 -6.92
C LEU A 68 5.48 -7.23 -7.09
N ALA A 69 5.92 -6.16 -6.46
CA ALA A 69 5.45 -4.80 -6.67
C ALA A 69 6.36 -4.06 -7.67
N PHE A 70 5.74 -3.34 -8.61
CA PHE A 70 6.42 -2.58 -9.65
C PHE A 70 5.52 -1.42 -10.11
N THR A 71 6.13 -0.39 -10.70
CA THR A 71 5.40 0.71 -11.33
C THR A 71 5.23 0.44 -12.81
N ASP A 72 4.17 0.98 -13.42
CA ASP A 72 4.05 0.96 -14.87
C ASP A 72 5.15 1.85 -15.48
N ALA A 73 5.93 1.29 -16.38
CA ALA A 73 7.00 1.99 -17.08
C ALA A 73 7.28 1.33 -18.43
N ASP A 74 7.77 2.11 -19.39
CA ASP A 74 8.13 1.60 -20.72
C ASP A 74 9.29 0.61 -20.65
N ASP A 75 10.29 0.90 -19.81
CA ASP A 75 11.41 -0.01 -19.50
C ASP A 75 11.34 -0.49 -18.05
N LEU A 76 10.70 -1.64 -17.84
CA LEU A 76 10.58 -2.28 -16.53
C LEU A 76 11.94 -2.63 -15.89
N GLN A 77 13.01 -2.81 -16.67
CA GLN A 77 14.32 -3.17 -16.12
C GLN A 77 15.08 -1.95 -15.60
N ALA A 78 14.82 -0.78 -16.17
CA ALA A 78 15.39 0.50 -15.73
C ALA A 78 14.73 1.05 -14.46
N HIS A 79 13.48 0.66 -14.15
CA HIS A 79 12.70 1.21 -13.04
C HIS A 79 12.74 0.37 -11.77
N GLY A 80 12.22 0.92 -10.67
CA GLY A 80 12.18 0.26 -9.37
C GLY A 80 11.28 -0.99 -9.35
N ARG A 81 11.72 -2.06 -8.68
CA ARG A 81 10.92 -3.27 -8.41
C ARG A 81 11.24 -3.81 -7.04
N LEU A 82 10.22 -4.29 -6.37
CA LEU A 82 10.31 -4.83 -5.02
C LEU A 82 9.65 -6.20 -4.97
N THR A 83 10.44 -7.23 -4.69
CA THR A 83 9.90 -8.57 -4.38
C THR A 83 9.77 -8.70 -2.88
N LEU A 84 8.55 -8.89 -2.41
CA LEU A 84 8.20 -9.16 -1.03
C LEU A 84 8.14 -10.68 -0.84
N VAL A 85 8.84 -11.24 0.14
CA VAL A 85 8.78 -12.67 0.48
C VAL A 85 8.17 -12.80 1.86
N GLY A 86 7.15 -13.65 2.00
CA GLY A 86 6.42 -13.75 3.26
C GLY A 86 5.46 -14.93 3.35
N ASP A 87 4.72 -14.96 4.44
CA ASP A 87 3.70 -15.97 4.71
C ASP A 87 2.31 -15.33 4.63
N ALA A 88 1.40 -15.87 3.83
CA ALA A 88 0.03 -15.41 3.73
C ALA A 88 -0.82 -15.97 4.89
N GLU A 89 -1.36 -15.08 5.72
CA GLU A 89 -2.26 -15.40 6.82
C GLU A 89 -3.67 -14.87 6.51
N GLN A 90 -4.67 -15.74 6.55
CA GLN A 90 -6.06 -15.32 6.39
C GLN A 90 -6.47 -14.43 7.58
N THR A 91 -7.11 -13.31 7.29
CA THR A 91 -7.64 -12.39 8.30
C THR A 91 -9.14 -12.19 8.12
N ASP A 92 -9.77 -11.57 9.13
CA ASP A 92 -11.19 -11.27 9.06
C ASP A 92 -11.48 -10.18 8.01
N LYS A 93 -12.41 -10.48 7.10
CA LYS A 93 -12.89 -9.52 6.09
C LYS A 93 -13.87 -8.50 6.66
N GLU A 94 -14.47 -8.83 7.81
CA GLU A 94 -15.39 -7.96 8.55
C GLU A 94 -14.65 -6.98 9.47
N ASP A 95 -13.31 -6.97 9.48
CA ASP A 95 -12.54 -5.91 10.14
C ASP A 95 -12.93 -4.56 9.49
N PRO A 96 -13.60 -3.66 10.23
CA PRO A 96 -14.17 -2.45 9.65
C PRO A 96 -13.07 -1.48 9.20
N LEU A 97 -11.90 -1.48 9.85
CA LEU A 97 -10.80 -0.59 9.50
C LEU A 97 -10.14 -1.05 8.20
N LEU A 98 -9.87 -2.35 8.08
CA LEU A 98 -9.27 -2.92 6.87
C LEU A 98 -10.22 -2.83 5.68
N ARG A 99 -11.50 -3.15 5.86
CA ARG A 99 -12.52 -3.01 4.81
C ARG A 99 -12.64 -1.57 4.34
N ALA A 100 -12.79 -0.61 5.26
CA ALA A 100 -12.89 0.80 4.90
C ALA A 100 -11.63 1.27 4.16
N ARG A 101 -10.44 0.85 4.61
CA ARG A 101 -9.19 1.19 3.91
C ARG A 101 -9.14 0.59 2.51
N TYR A 102 -9.40 -0.70 2.36
CA TYR A 102 -9.38 -1.36 1.06
C TYR A 102 -10.33 -0.70 0.06
N LEU A 103 -11.55 -0.38 0.48
CA LEU A 103 -12.57 0.25 -0.37
C LEU A 103 -12.22 1.69 -0.77
N ARG A 104 -11.48 2.43 0.06
CA ARG A 104 -10.97 3.75 -0.34
C ARG A 104 -9.97 3.66 -1.50
N TYR A 105 -9.24 2.56 -1.66
CA TYR A 105 -8.35 2.34 -2.82
C TYR A 105 -9.06 1.64 -3.99
N PHE A 106 -9.95 0.69 -3.69
CA PHE A 106 -10.66 -0.14 -4.67
C PHE A 106 -12.18 -0.13 -4.44
N PRO A 107 -12.90 0.96 -4.79
CA PRO A 107 -14.35 1.06 -4.58
C PRO A 107 -15.15 -0.06 -5.28
N GLN A 108 -14.66 -0.54 -6.42
CA GLN A 108 -15.25 -1.64 -7.19
C GLN A 108 -15.23 -2.99 -6.44
N ALA A 109 -14.44 -3.12 -5.37
CA ALA A 109 -14.38 -4.32 -4.56
C ALA A 109 -15.55 -4.48 -3.59
N GLU A 110 -16.45 -3.49 -3.47
CA GLU A 110 -17.63 -3.56 -2.59
C GLU A 110 -18.44 -4.84 -2.82
N GLN A 111 -18.64 -5.23 -4.09
CA GLN A 111 -19.37 -6.43 -4.45
C GLN A 111 -18.73 -7.72 -3.89
N TYR A 112 -17.40 -7.75 -3.68
CA TYR A 112 -16.71 -8.93 -3.15
C TYR A 112 -16.96 -9.12 -1.65
N PHE A 113 -17.18 -8.04 -0.89
CA PHE A 113 -17.54 -8.15 0.53
C PHE A 113 -18.93 -8.76 0.74
N ALA A 114 -19.84 -8.61 -0.24
CA ALA A 114 -21.13 -9.28 -0.22
C ALA A 114 -21.02 -10.80 -0.52
N MET A 115 -19.89 -11.26 -1.07
CA MET A 115 -19.68 -12.66 -1.41
C MET A 115 -19.06 -13.42 -0.23
N HIS A 116 -19.61 -14.60 0.07
CA HIS A 116 -19.20 -15.48 1.17
C HIS A 116 -17.79 -16.04 1.00
N ASP A 117 -17.29 -16.14 -0.23
CA ASP A 117 -16.06 -16.83 -0.59
C ASP A 117 -14.84 -15.92 -0.64
N PHE A 118 -14.97 -14.60 -0.45
CA PHE A 118 -13.83 -13.70 -0.37
C PHE A 118 -13.37 -13.49 1.07
N TYR A 119 -12.06 -13.43 1.27
CA TYR A 119 -11.43 -13.11 2.55
C TYR A 119 -10.18 -12.25 2.36
N PHE A 120 -9.83 -11.49 3.39
CA PHE A 120 -8.52 -10.86 3.43
C PHE A 120 -7.44 -11.88 3.73
N TYR A 121 -6.28 -11.71 3.09
CA TYR A 121 -5.03 -12.37 3.44
C TYR A 121 -3.96 -11.30 3.65
N ARG A 122 -3.32 -11.32 4.81
CA ARG A 122 -2.17 -10.49 5.13
C ARG A 122 -0.90 -11.26 4.80
N ILE A 123 0.01 -10.68 4.03
CA ILE A 123 1.32 -11.27 3.76
C ILE A 123 2.29 -10.79 4.83
N LEU A 124 2.63 -11.64 5.79
CA LEU A 124 3.63 -11.37 6.81
C LEU A 124 5.02 -11.39 6.19
N LEU A 125 5.61 -10.21 5.99
CA LEU A 125 6.93 -10.04 5.41
C LEU A 125 8.01 -10.76 6.23
N ARG A 126 8.89 -11.46 5.52
CA ARG A 126 10.12 -12.07 6.06
C ARG A 126 11.34 -11.33 5.57
N GLU A 127 11.44 -11.17 4.25
CA GLU A 127 12.53 -10.46 3.59
C GLU A 127 11.98 -9.75 2.35
N VAL A 128 12.71 -8.73 1.89
CA VAL A 128 12.41 -8.05 0.64
C VAL A 128 13.65 -7.93 -0.22
N ARG A 129 13.47 -8.07 -1.52
CA ARG A 129 14.50 -7.83 -2.54
C ARG A 129 14.13 -6.59 -3.31
N TYR A 130 14.87 -5.51 -3.10
CA TYR A 130 14.65 -4.25 -3.81
C TYR A 130 15.70 -4.04 -4.89
N ILE A 131 15.25 -3.62 -6.06
CA ILE A 131 16.05 -3.15 -7.19
C ILE A 131 15.56 -1.75 -7.50
N ALA A 132 16.33 -0.73 -7.15
CA ALA A 132 15.98 0.68 -7.34
C ALA A 132 16.13 1.16 -8.80
N GLY A 133 16.77 0.35 -9.65
CA GLY A 133 17.25 0.71 -10.98
C GLY A 133 18.67 0.20 -11.20
N PHE A 134 19.42 0.80 -12.13
CA PHE A 134 20.78 0.37 -12.43
C PHE A 134 21.73 0.52 -11.23
N GLY A 135 22.37 -0.59 -10.83
CA GLY A 135 23.49 -0.61 -9.87
C GLY A 135 23.13 -0.51 -8.39
N ARG A 136 21.85 -0.29 -8.02
CA ARG A 136 21.41 -0.20 -6.61
C ARG A 136 20.36 -1.26 -6.28
N MET A 137 20.81 -2.35 -5.65
CA MET A 137 19.96 -3.49 -5.28
C MET A 137 20.43 -4.16 -3.99
N GLY A 138 19.51 -4.74 -3.23
CA GLY A 138 19.83 -5.34 -1.93
C GLY A 138 18.72 -6.25 -1.41
N TRP A 139 19.13 -7.25 -0.63
CA TRP A 139 18.23 -7.98 0.25
C TRP A 139 18.12 -7.21 1.56
N LEU A 140 16.91 -7.06 2.06
CA LEU A 140 16.60 -6.38 3.31
C LEU A 140 15.73 -7.30 4.15
N GLN A 141 15.96 -7.29 5.47
CA GLN A 141 15.05 -7.93 6.42
C GLN A 141 13.69 -7.22 6.41
N ALA A 142 12.65 -7.87 6.93
CA ALA A 142 11.33 -7.26 7.02
C ALA A 142 11.28 -6.02 7.95
N GLU A 143 12.01 -6.03 9.07
CA GLU A 143 11.89 -5.01 10.13
C GLU A 143 11.89 -3.55 9.65
N PRO A 144 12.82 -3.11 8.75
CA PRO A 144 12.82 -1.74 8.23
C PRO A 144 11.59 -1.39 7.37
N MET A 145 10.89 -2.39 6.83
CA MET A 145 9.67 -2.22 6.05
C MET A 145 8.44 -2.02 6.95
N LEU A 146 8.54 -2.36 8.25
CA LEU A 146 7.40 -2.40 9.17
C LEU A 146 7.26 -1.14 10.01
N SER A 147 6.03 -0.79 10.35
CA SER A 147 5.73 0.30 11.29
C SER A 147 5.40 -0.24 12.67
N ALA A 148 5.81 0.52 13.69
CA ALA A 148 5.36 0.29 15.05
C ALA A 148 3.83 0.36 15.14
N ARG A 149 3.25 -0.40 16.07
CA ARG A 149 1.83 -0.30 16.38
C ARG A 149 1.52 1.09 16.93
N SER A 150 0.41 1.66 16.50
CA SER A 150 0.00 2.99 16.93
C SER A 150 -1.52 3.15 16.92
N PRO A 151 -2.06 4.25 17.48
CA PRO A 151 -3.48 4.57 17.40
C PRO A 151 -3.96 5.01 16.01
N LEU A 152 -3.04 5.31 15.09
CA LEU A 152 -3.34 5.84 13.76
C LEU A 152 -4.43 5.08 12.98
N PRO A 153 -4.49 3.72 12.98
CA PRO A 153 -5.54 2.99 12.26
C PRO A 153 -6.95 3.38 12.67
N ALA A 154 -7.18 3.58 13.97
CA ALA A 154 -8.48 3.99 14.49
C ALA A 154 -8.78 5.47 14.24
N GLN A 155 -7.75 6.28 13.99
CA GLN A 155 -7.85 7.72 13.79
C GLN A 155 -7.91 8.10 12.30
N GLU A 156 -7.48 7.23 11.40
CA GLU A 156 -7.40 7.46 9.96
C GLU A 156 -8.69 8.05 9.40
N ALA A 157 -9.85 7.41 9.64
CA ALA A 157 -11.12 7.85 9.09
C ALA A 157 -11.48 9.30 9.49
N GLY A 158 -11.18 9.69 10.73
CA GLY A 158 -11.41 11.06 11.20
C GLY A 158 -10.48 12.08 10.54
N ILE A 159 -9.21 11.72 10.35
CA ILE A 159 -8.23 12.57 9.65
C ILE A 159 -8.67 12.79 8.20
N LEU A 160 -9.01 11.72 7.48
CA LEU A 160 -9.43 11.79 6.09
C LEU A 160 -10.70 12.62 5.93
N THR A 161 -11.70 12.40 6.79
CA THR A 161 -12.97 13.16 6.76
C THR A 161 -12.72 14.65 6.94
N HIS A 162 -11.90 15.04 7.92
CA HIS A 162 -11.55 16.44 8.16
C HIS A 162 -10.79 17.06 6.97
N MET A 163 -9.80 16.36 6.42
CA MET A 163 -9.02 16.86 5.29
C MET A 163 -9.88 17.02 4.03
N ASN A 164 -10.77 16.07 3.74
CA ASN A 164 -11.61 16.10 2.56
C ASN A 164 -12.75 17.13 2.68
N ALA A 165 -13.27 17.38 3.88
CA ALA A 165 -14.32 18.39 4.11
C ALA A 165 -13.79 19.82 4.12
N ASP A 166 -12.69 20.06 4.85
CA ASP A 166 -12.27 21.41 5.21
C ASP A 166 -11.02 21.90 4.45
N HIS A 167 -10.26 20.99 3.82
CA HIS A 167 -8.91 21.29 3.31
C HIS A 167 -8.68 20.87 1.84
N GLY A 168 -9.74 20.80 1.03
CA GLY A 168 -9.61 20.45 -0.40
C GLY A 168 -8.67 21.38 -1.19
N ASP A 169 -8.62 22.67 -0.86
CA ASP A 169 -7.67 23.61 -1.46
C ASP A 169 -6.22 23.28 -1.11
N ASN A 170 -5.95 22.87 0.14
CA ASN A 170 -4.62 22.44 0.55
C ASN A 170 -4.22 21.16 -0.20
N LEU A 171 -5.14 20.19 -0.36
CA LEU A 171 -4.85 18.97 -1.13
C LEU A 171 -4.48 19.27 -2.59
N ARG A 172 -5.18 20.22 -3.25
CA ARG A 172 -4.80 20.68 -4.59
C ARG A 172 -3.42 21.34 -4.60
N ALA A 173 -3.14 22.21 -3.62
CA ALA A 173 -1.84 22.85 -3.48
C ALA A 173 -0.71 21.83 -3.28
N TYR A 174 -0.94 20.77 -2.49
CA TYR A 174 0.02 19.69 -2.31
C TYR A 174 0.31 18.97 -3.63
N CYS A 175 -0.72 18.60 -4.39
CA CYS A 175 -0.57 17.95 -5.69
C CYS A 175 0.26 18.80 -6.65
N GLN A 176 0.01 20.11 -6.70
CA GLN A 176 0.77 21.02 -7.55
C GLN A 176 2.22 21.21 -7.07
N HIS A 177 2.43 21.36 -5.77
CA HIS A 177 3.76 21.64 -5.22
C HIS A 177 4.70 20.43 -5.31
N VAL A 178 4.22 19.24 -4.95
CA VAL A 178 5.07 18.03 -4.84
C VAL A 178 5.18 17.29 -6.17
N HIS A 179 4.08 17.18 -6.91
CA HIS A 179 4.03 16.38 -8.14
C HIS A 179 3.90 17.22 -9.42
N GLY A 180 3.73 18.55 -9.30
CA GLY A 180 3.49 19.41 -10.47
C GLY A 180 2.11 19.20 -11.10
N ILE A 181 1.16 18.58 -10.38
CA ILE A 181 -0.14 18.17 -10.89
C ILE A 181 -1.23 19.15 -10.45
N SER A 182 -1.84 19.81 -11.43
CA SER A 182 -3.06 20.61 -11.24
C SER A 182 -4.29 19.72 -11.42
N ALA A 183 -4.86 19.24 -10.32
CA ALA A 183 -6.05 18.38 -10.33
C ALA A 183 -7.33 19.16 -10.05
N SER A 184 -8.42 18.76 -10.72
CA SER A 184 -9.73 19.39 -10.52
C SER A 184 -10.43 18.83 -9.28
N ALA A 185 -10.46 17.49 -9.17
CA ALA A 185 -10.96 16.76 -8.03
C ALA A 185 -9.80 16.18 -7.22
N VAL A 186 -9.86 16.33 -5.90
CA VAL A 186 -8.90 15.73 -4.97
C VAL A 186 -9.62 15.10 -3.79
N GLU A 187 -9.16 13.94 -3.37
CA GLU A 187 -9.64 13.21 -2.21
C GLU A 187 -8.44 12.54 -1.53
N MET A 188 -8.21 12.83 -0.26
CA MET A 188 -7.27 12.04 0.56
C MET A 188 -7.90 10.68 0.87
N ILE A 189 -7.26 9.61 0.42
CA ILE A 189 -7.81 8.24 0.46
C ILE A 189 -7.10 7.34 1.48
N GLY A 190 -5.93 7.74 1.95
CA GLY A 190 -5.22 7.02 2.98
C GLY A 190 -4.16 7.88 3.66
N ILE A 191 -3.84 7.49 4.87
CA ILE A 191 -2.69 8.00 5.63
C ILE A 191 -2.04 6.83 6.36
N ASP A 192 -0.72 6.87 6.53
CA ASP A 192 0.04 5.93 7.31
C ASP A 192 1.23 6.62 7.98
N ALA A 193 2.08 5.84 8.65
CA ALA A 193 3.20 6.37 9.40
C ALA A 193 4.16 7.23 8.55
N ASP A 194 4.31 6.95 7.26
CA ASP A 194 5.32 7.59 6.42
C ASP A 194 4.73 8.62 5.45
N GLY A 195 3.41 8.81 5.42
CA GLY A 195 2.80 9.68 4.43
C GLY A 195 1.31 9.50 4.25
N PHE A 196 0.80 10.05 3.15
CA PHE A 196 -0.61 9.98 2.78
C PHE A 196 -0.77 9.87 1.26
N ASP A 197 -1.96 9.43 0.85
CA ASP A 197 -2.32 9.19 -0.53
C ASP A 197 -3.52 10.05 -0.92
N VAL A 198 -3.41 10.73 -2.05
CA VAL A 198 -4.48 11.55 -2.63
C VAL A 198 -4.87 10.99 -3.97
N ARG A 199 -6.16 10.70 -4.15
CA ARG A 199 -6.75 10.55 -5.47
C ARG A 199 -6.93 11.92 -6.08
N ALA A 200 -6.14 12.23 -7.09
CA ALA A 200 -6.18 13.46 -7.86
C ALA A 200 -6.74 13.11 -9.25
N ASP A 201 -7.99 13.49 -9.52
CA ASP A 201 -8.77 13.03 -10.68
C ASP A 201 -8.78 11.48 -10.80
N GLN A 202 -8.02 10.89 -11.73
CA GLN A 202 -7.95 9.43 -11.95
C GLN A 202 -6.67 8.77 -11.42
N GLN A 203 -5.72 9.54 -10.89
CA GLN A 203 -4.43 9.03 -10.42
C GLN A 203 -4.33 9.09 -8.89
N VAL A 204 -3.62 8.13 -8.31
CA VAL A 204 -3.28 8.13 -6.89
C VAL A 204 -1.86 8.67 -6.74
N LEU A 205 -1.71 9.73 -5.96
CA LEU A 205 -0.45 10.40 -5.68
C LEU A 205 -0.05 10.14 -4.23
N ARG A 206 1.16 9.61 -4.07
CA ARG A 206 1.78 9.36 -2.77
C ARG A 206 2.57 10.58 -2.30
N PHE A 207 2.40 10.98 -1.04
CA PHE A 207 3.14 12.05 -0.38
C PHE A 207 3.88 11.47 0.81
N ASN A 208 5.18 11.71 0.91
CA ASN A 208 5.98 11.24 2.04
C ASN A 208 6.14 12.35 3.08
N PHE A 209 6.01 11.99 4.35
CA PHE A 209 6.40 12.87 5.45
C PHE A 209 7.92 12.89 5.62
N GLU A 210 8.45 14.00 6.12
CA GLU A 210 9.89 14.10 6.46
C GLU A 210 10.28 13.17 7.61
N GLN A 211 9.36 12.96 8.54
CA GLN A 211 9.54 12.09 9.71
C GLN A 211 8.29 11.22 9.90
N PRO A 212 8.45 9.96 10.37
CA PRO A 212 7.31 9.11 10.62
C PRO A 212 6.38 9.67 11.70
N ILE A 213 5.07 9.53 11.49
CA ILE A 213 4.02 9.89 12.43
C ILE A 213 3.48 8.63 13.14
N GLN A 214 2.85 8.84 14.31
CA GLN A 214 2.24 7.75 15.07
C GLN A 214 0.75 7.96 15.33
N ASP A 215 0.24 9.18 15.22
CA ASP A 215 -1.12 9.53 15.57
C ASP A 215 -1.63 10.77 14.78
N ALA A 216 -2.87 11.16 15.06
CA ALA A 216 -3.53 12.32 14.46
C ALA A 216 -2.83 13.66 14.76
N GLN A 217 -2.16 13.80 15.91
CA GLN A 217 -1.42 15.02 16.23
C GLN A 217 -0.18 15.13 15.35
N GLY A 218 0.56 14.03 15.18
CA GLY A 218 1.67 13.94 14.24
C GLY A 218 1.23 14.20 12.80
N ALA A 219 0.13 13.59 12.37
CA ALA A 219 -0.46 13.84 11.05
C ALA A 219 -0.76 15.32 10.83
N ARG A 220 -1.42 15.97 11.79
CA ARG A 220 -1.75 17.39 11.72
C ARG A 220 -0.49 18.25 11.59
N ALA A 221 0.52 18.00 12.42
CA ALA A 221 1.77 18.75 12.39
C ALA A 221 2.45 18.64 11.01
N ALA A 222 2.53 17.43 10.45
CA ALA A 222 3.15 17.18 9.16
C ALA A 222 2.37 17.83 7.99
N LEU A 223 1.03 17.76 8.00
CA LEU A 223 0.19 18.39 6.98
C LEU A 223 0.25 19.93 7.03
N VAL A 224 0.33 20.51 8.23
CA VAL A 224 0.51 21.96 8.40
C VAL A 224 1.88 22.40 7.87
N ALA A 225 2.94 21.63 8.16
CA ALA A 225 4.27 21.92 7.63
C ALA A 225 4.28 21.91 6.09
N LEU A 226 3.62 20.93 5.46
CA LEU A 226 3.49 20.88 4.00
C LEU A 226 2.66 22.05 3.45
N ALA A 227 1.59 22.46 4.15
CA ALA A 227 0.81 23.64 3.76
C ALA A 227 1.60 24.94 3.83
N GLN A 228 2.51 25.07 4.80
CA GLN A 228 3.43 26.20 4.89
C GLN A 228 4.43 26.18 3.74
N ALA A 229 5.02 25.02 3.43
CA ALA A 229 5.95 24.85 2.31
C ALA A 229 5.32 25.19 0.95
N CYS A 230 4.03 24.88 0.74
CA CYS A 230 3.33 25.22 -0.50
C CYS A 230 3.10 26.74 -0.70
N ARG A 231 3.24 27.55 0.35
CA ARG A 231 3.03 29.01 0.31
C ARG A 231 4.34 29.81 0.26
N ALA A 232 5.47 29.14 0.49
CA ALA A 232 6.81 29.73 0.44
C ALA A 232 7.31 29.79 -1.02
#